data_AF-A0A347AGY5-F1
#
_entry.id   AF-A0A347AGY5-F1
#
_cell.length_a   1.000
_cell.length_b   1.000
_cell.length_c   1.000
_cell.angle_alpha   90.00
_cell.angle_beta   90.00
_cell.angle_gamma   90.00
#
_symmetry.space_group_name_H-M   'P 1'
#
loop_
_entity.id
_entity.type
_entity.pdbx_description
1 polymer ?
#
loop_
_entity_poly.entity_id
_entity_poly.type
_entity_poly.pdbx_seq_one_letter_code
_entity_poly.pdbx_strand_id
1 'polypeptide(L)'
;MNVLPLEQTWMVLVELLTDLKKRGIKIPKEVNENLRLARTDINFYKTDPTNPEMMKELKRINEFLNSVQDILINFAEEIDEDYGQKWIQKLQKASMGEEVCPVQNKKSKFIVGAPPGFSVVRVSLKEPLAEDRVQDVAEEYNLIIEFDEDEVISVFGDKENIKKGLKEISSFFRD
;
A
#
# COMPACT_ATOMS: atom_id res chain seq x y z
N MET A 1 -10.24 -11.06 13.39
CA MET A 1 -9.04 -10.33 13.89
C MET A 1 -9.44 -8.88 13.98
N ASN A 2 -9.23 -8.22 15.13
CA ASN A 2 -9.57 -6.81 15.27
C ASN A 2 -8.69 -5.97 14.35
N VAL A 3 -9.32 -5.25 13.42
CA VAL A 3 -8.67 -4.27 12.59
C VAL A 3 -8.12 -3.17 13.51
N LEU A 4 -6.82 -2.88 13.44
CA LEU A 4 -6.24 -1.85 14.28
C LEU A 4 -6.66 -0.47 13.74
N PRO A 5 -7.24 0.42 14.57
CA PRO A 5 -7.61 1.77 14.13
C PRO A 5 -6.43 2.51 13.49
N LEU A 6 -5.22 2.38 14.06
CA LEU A 6 -4.00 2.97 13.52
C LEU A 6 -3.63 2.43 12.12
N GLU A 7 -3.91 1.15 11.86
CA GLU A 7 -3.69 0.55 10.54
C GLU A 7 -4.70 1.10 9.52
N GLN A 8 -5.97 1.27 9.91
CA GLN A 8 -6.98 1.88 9.04
C GLN A 8 -6.68 3.35 8.75
N THR A 9 -6.33 4.14 9.77
CA THR A 9 -5.92 5.54 9.58
C THR A 9 -4.76 5.64 8.61
N TRP A 10 -3.73 4.79 8.78
CA TRP A 10 -2.61 4.71 7.85
C TRP A 10 -3.06 4.40 6.41
N MET A 11 -3.98 3.44 6.22
CA MET A 11 -4.50 3.09 4.90
C MET A 11 -5.27 4.24 4.24
N VAL A 12 -6.12 4.95 5.00
CA VAL A 12 -6.84 6.12 4.50
C VAL A 12 -5.88 7.22 4.05
N LEU A 13 -4.81 7.47 4.82
CA LEU A 13 -3.80 8.47 4.45
C LEU A 13 -3.01 8.07 3.19
N VAL A 14 -2.72 6.78 2.99
CA VAL A 14 -2.10 6.27 1.75
C VAL A 14 -3.05 6.44 0.56
N GLU A 15 -4.34 6.20 0.75
CA GLU A 15 -5.36 6.39 -0.29
C GLU A 15 -5.46 7.87 -0.68
N LEU A 16 -5.52 8.78 0.30
CA LEU A 16 -5.52 10.23 0.08
C LEU A 16 -4.26 10.71 -0.64
N LEU A 17 -3.08 10.29 -0.18
CA LEU A 17 -1.80 10.59 -0.84
C LEU A 17 -1.81 10.15 -2.31
N THR A 18 -2.38 8.98 -2.58
CA THR A 18 -2.46 8.43 -3.93
C THR A 18 -3.41 9.25 -4.80
N ASP A 19 -4.57 9.66 -4.30
CA ASP A 19 -5.52 10.49 -5.02
C ASP A 19 -4.94 11.88 -5.33
N LEU A 20 -4.29 12.53 -4.35
CA LEU A 20 -3.62 13.82 -4.53
C LEU A 20 -2.50 13.74 -5.58
N LYS A 21 -1.69 12.68 -5.57
CA LYS A 21 -0.66 12.45 -6.60
C LYS A 21 -1.26 12.23 -7.99
N LYS A 22 -2.38 11.51 -8.10
CA LYS A 22 -3.10 11.33 -9.38
C LYS A 22 -3.60 12.66 -9.94
N ARG A 23 -3.97 13.60 -9.07
CA ARG A 23 -4.36 14.98 -9.43
C ARG A 23 -3.17 15.89 -9.77
N GLY A 24 -1.93 15.39 -9.70
CA GLY A 24 -0.74 16.15 -10.05
C GLY A 24 -0.19 17.05 -8.93
N ILE A 25 -0.65 16.87 -7.69
CA ILE A 25 -0.23 17.69 -6.55
C ILE A 25 1.17 17.27 -6.08
N LYS A 26 2.05 18.25 -5.89
CA LYS A 26 3.42 18.04 -5.43
C LYS A 26 3.44 17.95 -3.90
N ILE A 27 3.45 16.72 -3.41
CA ILE A 27 3.49 16.44 -1.97
C ILE A 27 4.95 16.43 -1.45
N PRO A 28 5.23 17.02 -0.27
CA PRO A 28 6.54 16.95 0.38
C PRO A 28 7.04 15.51 0.57
N LYS A 29 8.37 15.32 0.49
CA LYS A 29 8.99 13.99 0.63
C LYS A 29 8.77 13.38 2.02
N GLU A 30 8.75 14.22 3.05
CA GLU A 30 8.55 13.83 4.46
C GLU A 30 7.28 12.99 4.67
N VAL A 31 6.22 13.24 3.89
CA VAL A 31 4.98 12.48 3.98
C VAL A 31 5.20 10.99 3.69
N ASN A 32 6.01 10.67 2.67
CA ASN A 32 6.30 9.27 2.33
C ASN A 32 7.19 8.63 3.38
N GLU A 33 8.10 9.40 3.98
CA GLU A 33 8.99 8.93 5.05
C GLU A 33 8.20 8.62 6.33
N ASN A 34 7.34 9.56 6.77
CA ASN A 34 6.50 9.39 7.96
C ASN A 34 5.50 8.24 7.79
N LEU A 35 4.88 8.07 6.62
CA LEU A 35 4.02 6.92 6.34
C LEU A 35 4.79 5.60 6.41
N ARG A 36 6.03 5.55 5.91
CA ARG A 36 6.87 4.34 5.96
C ARG A 36 7.27 3.99 7.39
N LEU A 37 7.63 5.00 8.19
CA LEU A 37 7.99 4.82 9.60
C LEU A 37 6.78 4.34 10.40
N ALA A 38 5.63 5.01 10.26
CA ALA A 38 4.37 4.59 10.89
C ALA A 38 4.00 3.14 10.54
N ARG A 39 4.13 2.72 9.27
CA ARG A 39 3.85 1.33 8.87
C ARG A 39 4.76 0.32 9.56
N THR A 40 6.03 0.68 9.73
CA THR A 40 7.04 -0.18 10.37
C THR A 40 6.66 -0.39 11.84
N ASP A 41 6.37 0.69 12.55
CA ASP A 41 6.02 0.66 13.97
C ASP A 41 4.66 -0.04 14.19
N ILE A 42 3.68 0.14 13.30
CA ILE A 42 2.39 -0.61 13.32
C ILE A 42 2.62 -2.12 13.16
N ASN A 43 3.49 -2.54 12.24
CA ASN A 43 3.78 -3.97 12.04
C ASN A 43 4.51 -4.58 13.24
N PHE A 44 5.41 -3.81 13.86
CA PHE A 44 6.07 -4.21 15.10
C PHE A 44 5.04 -4.40 16.22
N TYR A 45 4.15 -3.44 16.40
CA TYR A 45 3.04 -3.52 17.36
C TYR A 45 2.14 -4.75 17.15
N LYS A 46 1.82 -5.09 15.90
CA LYS A 46 1.05 -6.30 15.57
C LYS A 46 1.76 -7.61 15.92
N THR A 47 3.09 -7.59 15.95
CA THR A 47 3.92 -8.78 16.16
C THR A 47 4.19 -9.05 17.65
N ASP A 48 4.44 -8.00 18.44
CA ASP A 48 4.63 -8.11 19.89
C ASP A 48 3.87 -7.00 20.63
N PRO A 49 2.56 -7.20 20.87
CA PRO A 49 1.73 -6.22 21.57
C PRO A 49 2.02 -6.14 23.06
N THR A 50 2.90 -6.99 23.64
CA THR A 50 3.18 -7.00 25.09
C THR A 50 4.45 -6.26 25.48
N ASN A 51 5.13 -5.64 24.51
CA ASN A 51 6.41 -4.99 24.73
C ASN A 51 6.31 -3.79 25.71
N PRO A 52 7.19 -3.66 26.71
CA PRO A 52 7.17 -2.53 27.64
C PRO A 52 7.43 -1.16 26.99
N GLU A 53 8.04 -1.10 25.80
CA GLU A 53 8.20 0.15 25.05
C GLU A 53 6.96 0.55 24.23
N MET A 54 5.87 -0.23 24.31
CA MET A 54 4.64 -0.05 23.52
C MET A 54 4.05 1.36 23.63
N MET A 55 4.05 2.00 24.81
CA MET A 55 3.52 3.36 24.93
C MET A 55 4.31 4.39 24.12
N LYS A 56 5.63 4.21 24.00
CA LYS A 56 6.48 5.11 23.20
C LYS A 56 6.20 4.90 21.71
N GLU A 57 6.10 3.65 21.27
CA GLU A 57 5.81 3.31 19.88
C GLU A 57 4.42 3.80 19.45
N LEU A 58 3.39 3.62 20.28
CA LEU A 58 2.05 4.15 19.99
C LEU A 58 2.03 5.67 19.89
N LYS A 59 2.77 6.36 20.75
CA LYS A 59 2.90 7.82 20.68
C LYS A 59 3.56 8.23 19.36
N ARG A 60 4.65 7.57 18.99
CA ARG A 60 5.41 7.84 17.77
C ARG A 60 4.59 7.59 16.51
N ILE A 61 3.82 6.50 16.46
CA ILE A 61 2.88 6.22 15.37
C ILE A 61 1.90 7.38 15.22
N ASN A 62 1.29 7.83 16.31
CA ASN A 62 0.34 8.96 16.26
C ASN A 62 1.02 10.26 15.81
N GLU A 63 2.24 10.56 16.25
CA GLU A 63 2.99 11.74 15.80
C GLU A 63 3.21 11.70 14.27
N PHE A 64 3.62 10.57 13.71
CA PHE A 64 3.77 10.41 12.27
C PHE A 64 2.45 10.52 11.51
N LEU A 65 1.40 9.85 11.98
CA LEU A 65 0.10 9.87 11.31
C LEU A 65 -0.54 11.26 11.37
N ASN A 66 -0.45 11.97 12.49
CA ASN A 66 -0.97 13.34 12.63
C ASN A 66 -0.23 14.30 11.71
N SER A 67 1.12 14.25 11.69
CA SER A 67 1.92 15.08 10.78
C SER A 67 1.53 14.85 9.31
N VAL A 68 1.32 13.59 8.91
CA VAL A 68 0.88 13.28 7.55
C VAL A 68 -0.55 13.77 7.30
N GLN A 69 -1.45 13.56 8.26
CA GLN A 69 -2.84 13.98 8.16
C GLN A 69 -2.94 15.49 7.97
N ASP A 70 -2.27 16.29 8.81
CA ASP A 70 -2.28 17.75 8.72
C ASP A 70 -1.85 18.20 7.32
N ILE A 71 -0.74 17.66 6.80
CA ILE A 71 -0.23 18.02 5.47
C ILE A 71 -1.23 17.65 4.37
N LEU A 72 -1.74 16.41 4.39
CA LEU A 72 -2.59 15.91 3.31
C LEU A 72 -4.00 16.53 3.32
N ILE A 73 -4.56 16.80 4.49
CA ILE A 73 -5.85 17.47 4.63
C ILE A 73 -5.75 18.93 4.16
N ASN A 74 -4.69 19.65 4.52
CA ASN A 74 -4.46 21.00 3.99
C ASN A 74 -4.46 21.01 2.46
N PHE A 75 -3.73 20.09 1.81
CA PHE A 75 -3.75 19.98 0.35
C PHE A 75 -5.13 19.58 -0.21
N ALA A 76 -5.92 18.79 0.53
CA ALA A 76 -7.25 18.40 0.10
C ALA A 76 -8.21 19.59 0.14
N GLU A 77 -8.20 20.36 1.23
CA GLU A 77 -9.03 21.56 1.40
C GLU A 77 -8.65 22.68 0.41
N GLU A 78 -7.37 22.79 0.03
CA GLU A 78 -6.93 23.71 -1.03
C GLU A 78 -7.52 23.40 -2.41
N ILE A 79 -7.93 22.14 -2.66
CA ILE A 79 -8.60 21.77 -3.91
C ILE A 79 -10.08 22.13 -3.83
N ASP A 80 -10.73 21.69 -2.77
CA ASP A 80 -12.17 21.79 -2.54
C ASP A 80 -12.49 21.42 -1.09
N GLU A 81 -13.31 22.24 -0.42
CA GLU A 81 -13.64 22.06 0.99
C GLU A 81 -14.43 20.76 1.22
N ASP A 82 -15.41 20.46 0.36
CA ASP A 82 -16.18 19.21 0.41
C ASP A 82 -15.29 17.98 0.22
N TYR A 83 -14.28 18.07 -0.66
CA TYR A 83 -13.27 17.04 -0.83
C TYR A 83 -12.45 16.82 0.45
N GLY A 84 -11.96 17.88 1.09
CA GLY A 84 -11.28 17.79 2.39
C GLY A 84 -12.15 17.14 3.47
N GLN A 85 -13.40 17.60 3.60
CA GLN A 85 -14.37 17.07 4.57
C GLN A 85 -14.65 15.58 4.38
N LYS A 86 -14.75 15.10 3.13
CA LYS A 86 -14.92 13.68 2.84
C LYS A 86 -13.78 12.82 3.43
N TRP A 87 -12.53 13.29 3.33
CA TRP A 87 -11.38 12.58 3.89
C TRP A 87 -11.33 12.65 5.41
N ILE A 88 -11.67 13.81 6.00
CA ILE A 88 -11.80 13.96 7.46
C ILE A 88 -12.81 12.96 8.02
N GLN A 89 -13.99 12.85 7.40
CA GLN A 89 -15.02 11.89 7.83
C GLN A 89 -14.52 10.44 7.72
N LYS A 90 -13.79 10.10 6.65
CA LYS A 90 -13.23 8.75 6.46
C LYS A 90 -12.17 8.43 7.52
N LEU A 91 -11.31 9.40 7.87
CA LEU A 91 -10.31 9.27 8.95
C LEU A 91 -10.96 9.14 10.32
N GLN A 92 -12.03 9.88 10.60
CA GLN A 92 -12.79 9.76 11.85
C GLN A 92 -13.33 8.35 12.04
N LYS A 93 -13.97 7.78 11.01
CA LYS A 93 -14.47 6.39 11.04
C LYS A 93 -13.34 5.38 11.28
N ALA A 94 -12.22 5.53 10.56
CA ALA A 94 -11.03 4.69 10.78
C ALA A 94 -10.52 4.75 12.23
N SER A 95 -10.47 5.96 12.83
CA SER A 95 -10.02 6.17 14.20
C SER A 95 -10.96 5.55 15.25
N MET A 96 -12.24 5.42 14.93
CA MET A 96 -13.24 4.74 15.77
C MET A 96 -13.18 3.21 15.65
N GLY A 97 -12.30 2.69 14.78
CA GLY A 97 -12.13 1.26 14.54
C GLY A 97 -13.03 0.69 13.47
N GLU A 98 -13.71 1.53 12.68
CA GLU A 98 -14.43 1.07 11.49
C GLU A 98 -13.44 0.65 10.40
N GLU A 99 -13.72 -0.47 9.73
CA GLU A 99 -12.98 -0.89 8.53
C GLU A 99 -13.49 -0.10 7.32
N VAL A 100 -12.78 0.98 6.99
CA VAL A 100 -13.09 1.86 5.85
C VAL A 100 -12.20 1.61 4.64
N CYS A 101 -11.09 0.90 4.84
CA CYS A 101 -10.19 0.43 3.81
C CYS A 101 -10.00 -1.09 3.98
N PRO A 102 -10.21 -1.90 2.92
CA PRO A 102 -10.11 -3.35 3.04
C PRO A 102 -8.67 -3.78 3.34
N VAL A 103 -8.45 -4.46 4.46
CA VAL A 103 -7.12 -4.96 4.81
C VAL A 103 -6.78 -6.17 3.94
N GLN A 104 -5.86 -6.02 2.99
CA GLN A 104 -5.32 -7.17 2.25
C GLN A 104 -4.45 -8.01 3.21
N ASN A 105 -5.02 -9.07 3.76
CA ASN A 105 -4.39 -9.97 4.73
C ASN A 105 -3.39 -10.97 4.10
N LYS A 106 -2.70 -10.57 3.03
CA LYS A 106 -1.70 -11.44 2.39
C LYS A 106 -0.34 -11.21 3.06
N LYS A 107 0.11 -12.20 3.82
CA LYS A 107 1.42 -12.15 4.50
C LYS A 107 2.53 -11.96 3.45
N SER A 108 3.42 -11.02 3.71
CA SER A 108 4.69 -10.91 2.96
C SER A 108 5.46 -12.21 3.17
N LYS A 109 5.73 -12.94 2.08
CA LYS A 109 6.59 -14.12 2.08
C LYS A 109 7.86 -13.76 1.33
N PHE A 110 9.00 -14.17 1.87
CA PHE A 110 10.26 -14.04 1.17
C PHE A 110 10.25 -15.00 -0.03
N ILE A 111 10.54 -14.50 -1.23
CA ILE A 111 10.60 -15.34 -2.44
C ILE A 111 11.95 -16.06 -2.45
N VAL A 112 11.90 -17.38 -2.50
CA VAL A 112 13.06 -18.27 -2.66
C VAL A 112 13.08 -18.79 -4.09
N GLY A 113 14.27 -18.95 -4.69
CA GLY A 113 14.41 -19.55 -6.03
C GLY A 113 14.48 -18.57 -7.21
N ALA A 114 14.58 -17.26 -6.97
CA ALA A 114 14.83 -16.30 -8.05
C ALA A 114 16.14 -16.64 -8.80
N PRO A 115 16.13 -16.71 -10.14
CA PRO A 115 17.34 -16.93 -10.92
C PRO A 115 18.42 -15.88 -10.59
N PRO A 116 19.72 -16.27 -10.50
CA PRO A 116 20.80 -15.35 -10.20
C PRO A 116 20.82 -14.19 -11.20
N GLY A 117 20.83 -12.95 -10.70
CA GLY A 117 20.85 -11.75 -11.53
C GLY A 117 19.48 -11.15 -11.86
N PHE A 118 18.37 -11.85 -11.57
CA PHE A 118 17.04 -11.29 -11.74
C PHE A 118 16.57 -10.51 -10.52
N SER A 119 15.85 -9.42 -10.80
CA SER A 119 15.01 -8.77 -9.81
C SER A 119 13.73 -9.59 -9.61
N VAL A 120 13.15 -9.50 -8.42
CA VAL A 120 11.94 -10.24 -8.07
C VAL A 120 10.93 -9.31 -7.39
N VAL A 121 9.66 -9.45 -7.77
CA VAL A 121 8.54 -8.75 -7.15
C VAL A 121 7.37 -9.71 -6.94
N ARG A 122 6.84 -9.74 -5.72
CA ARG A 122 5.57 -10.43 -5.39
C ARG A 122 4.43 -9.44 -5.48
N VAL A 123 3.34 -9.79 -6.17
CA VAL A 123 2.18 -8.92 -6.32
C VAL A 123 0.90 -9.66 -5.98
N SER A 124 0.02 -9.00 -5.24
CA SER A 124 -1.35 -9.45 -5.00
C SER A 124 -2.28 -8.75 -5.99
N LEU A 125 -2.97 -9.55 -6.81
CA LEU A 125 -3.95 -9.09 -7.79
C LEU A 125 -5.28 -8.74 -7.09
N LYS A 126 -6.06 -7.87 -7.73
CA LYS A 126 -7.39 -7.45 -7.25
C LYS A 126 -8.41 -8.60 -7.37
N GLU A 127 -8.27 -9.39 -8.43
CA GLU A 127 -9.05 -10.57 -8.75
C GLU A 127 -8.16 -11.54 -9.55
N PRO A 128 -8.49 -12.84 -9.63
CA PRO A 128 -7.70 -13.81 -10.39
C PRO A 128 -7.62 -13.41 -11.86
N LEU A 129 -6.43 -13.58 -12.45
CA LEU A 129 -6.19 -13.29 -13.86
C LEU A 129 -6.02 -14.61 -14.60
N ALA A 130 -6.65 -14.72 -15.78
CA ALA A 130 -6.53 -15.92 -16.59
C ALA A 130 -5.06 -16.14 -17.02
N GLU A 131 -4.62 -17.40 -16.97
CA GLU A 131 -3.22 -17.79 -17.15
C GLU A 131 -2.69 -17.38 -18.54
N ASP A 132 -3.52 -17.47 -19.56
CA ASP A 132 -3.23 -17.03 -20.92
C ASP A 132 -2.83 -15.54 -20.98
N ARG A 133 -3.58 -14.67 -20.29
CA ARG A 133 -3.27 -13.23 -20.24
C ARG A 133 -1.97 -12.94 -19.50
N VAL A 134 -1.63 -13.76 -18.49
CA VAL A 134 -0.36 -13.61 -17.77
C VAL A 134 0.79 -14.09 -18.63
N GLN A 135 0.60 -15.17 -19.38
CA GLN A 135 1.58 -15.70 -20.32
C GLN A 135 1.88 -14.70 -21.44
N ASP A 136 0.86 -14.06 -22.02
CA ASP A 136 1.05 -13.03 -23.05
C ASP A 136 1.98 -11.91 -22.56
N VAL A 137 1.77 -11.42 -21.32
CA VAL A 137 2.63 -10.40 -20.71
C VAL A 137 4.03 -10.95 -20.42
N ALA A 138 4.14 -12.20 -19.96
CA ALA A 138 5.42 -12.83 -19.69
C ALA A 138 6.29 -12.89 -20.97
N GLU A 139 5.69 -13.30 -22.08
CA GLU A 139 6.34 -13.39 -23.39
C GLU A 139 6.68 -12.01 -23.95
N GLU A 140 5.74 -11.06 -23.93
CA GLU A 140 5.95 -9.70 -24.47
C GLU A 140 7.09 -8.96 -23.77
N TYR A 141 7.15 -9.05 -22.44
CA TYR A 141 8.12 -8.30 -21.63
C TYR A 141 9.34 -9.13 -21.21
N ASN A 142 9.49 -10.37 -21.69
CA ASN A 142 10.55 -11.29 -21.33
C ASN A 142 10.68 -11.44 -19.79
N LEU A 143 9.57 -11.84 -19.17
CA LEU A 143 9.43 -12.07 -17.74
C LEU A 143 9.15 -13.54 -17.46
N ILE A 144 9.52 -13.99 -16.27
CA ILE A 144 9.01 -15.24 -15.71
C ILE A 144 7.95 -14.85 -14.70
N ILE A 145 6.72 -15.36 -14.87
CA ILE A 145 5.62 -15.11 -13.94
C ILE A 145 5.13 -16.45 -13.41
N GLU A 146 5.14 -16.59 -12.09
CA GLU A 146 4.67 -17.79 -11.39
C GLU A 146 3.47 -17.43 -10.51
N PHE A 147 2.44 -18.26 -10.52
CA PHE A 147 1.33 -18.14 -9.58
C PHE A 147 1.71 -18.84 -8.26
N ASP A 148 1.83 -18.05 -7.19
CA ASP A 148 1.95 -18.59 -5.83
C ASP A 148 0.58 -19.07 -5.32
N GLU A 149 -0.48 -18.31 -5.66
CA GLU A 149 -1.91 -18.49 -5.33
C GLU A 149 -2.73 -17.85 -6.47
N ASP A 150 -4.04 -18.13 -6.59
CA ASP A 150 -4.90 -17.62 -7.70
C ASP A 150 -4.80 -16.10 -7.95
N GLU A 151 -4.56 -15.33 -6.88
CA GLU A 151 -4.45 -13.88 -6.91
C GLU A 151 -3.07 -13.38 -6.47
N VAL A 152 -2.06 -14.26 -6.41
CA VAL A 152 -0.72 -13.88 -5.98
C VAL A 152 0.30 -14.41 -6.97
N ILE A 153 1.02 -13.48 -7.59
CA ILE A 153 2.03 -13.80 -8.58
C ILE A 153 3.42 -13.34 -8.13
N SER A 154 4.43 -14.12 -8.50
CA SER A 154 5.84 -13.81 -8.39
C SER A 154 6.38 -13.50 -9.79
N VAL A 155 6.96 -12.31 -9.97
CA VAL A 155 7.46 -11.81 -11.25
C VAL A 155 8.98 -11.67 -11.19
N PHE A 156 9.68 -12.33 -12.11
CA PHE A 156 11.13 -12.32 -12.22
C PHE A 156 11.58 -11.73 -13.57
N GLY A 157 12.67 -10.98 -13.55
CA GLY A 157 13.32 -10.44 -14.74
C GLY A 157 14.14 -9.19 -14.44
N ASP A 158 14.46 -8.43 -15.49
CA ASP A 158 15.11 -7.14 -15.33
C ASP A 158 14.17 -6.09 -14.76
N LYS A 159 14.70 -5.18 -13.94
CA LYS A 159 13.91 -4.16 -13.23
C LYS A 159 13.03 -3.31 -14.16
N GLU A 160 13.51 -2.99 -15.35
CA GLU A 160 12.73 -2.23 -16.34
C GLU A 160 11.58 -3.04 -16.94
N ASN A 161 11.82 -4.32 -17.25
CA ASN A 161 10.81 -5.21 -17.80
C ASN A 161 9.72 -5.51 -16.77
N ILE A 162 10.11 -5.76 -15.51
CA ILE A 162 9.14 -5.94 -14.42
C ILE A 162 8.23 -4.72 -14.33
N LYS A 163 8.80 -3.51 -14.39
CA LYS A 163 8.01 -2.27 -14.31
C LYS A 163 7.02 -2.15 -15.47
N LYS A 164 7.40 -2.55 -16.68
CA LYS A 164 6.52 -2.53 -17.86
C LYS A 164 5.44 -3.61 -17.77
N GLY A 165 5.82 -4.86 -17.48
CA GLY A 165 4.87 -5.96 -17.35
C GLY A 165 3.86 -5.75 -16.22
N LEU A 166 4.28 -5.23 -15.07
CA LEU A 166 3.35 -4.87 -13.99
C LEU A 166 2.40 -3.72 -14.38
N LYS A 167 2.85 -2.80 -15.23
CA LYS A 167 1.99 -1.73 -15.76
C LYS A 167 0.93 -2.32 -16.70
N GLU A 168 1.30 -3.28 -17.54
CA GLU A 168 0.36 -3.97 -18.42
C GLU A 168 -0.64 -4.81 -17.62
N ILE A 169 -0.18 -5.63 -16.67
CA ILE A 169 -1.07 -6.38 -15.76
C ILE A 169 -2.04 -5.45 -15.04
N SER A 170 -1.58 -4.27 -14.60
CA SER A 170 -2.45 -3.28 -13.95
C SER A 170 -3.53 -2.71 -14.88
N SER A 171 -3.34 -2.75 -16.20
CA SER A 171 -4.30 -2.27 -17.20
C SER A 171 -5.57 -3.12 -17.20
N PHE A 172 -5.44 -4.41 -16.89
CA PHE A 172 -6.54 -5.38 -16.88
C PHE A 172 -7.57 -5.17 -15.76
N PHE A 173 -7.25 -4.34 -14.77
CA PHE A 173 -8.13 -4.03 -13.63
C PHE A 173 -8.62 -2.58 -13.63
N ARG A 174 -8.39 -1.83 -14.72
CA ARG A 174 -8.91 -0.46 -14.89
C ARG A 174 -10.29 -0.54 -15.52
N ASP A 175 -11.31 -0.67 -14.67
CA ASP A 175 -12.67 -0.24 -15.00
C ASP A 175 -12.76 1.30 -14.98
#